data_AF-A0AAU4ST28-F1
#
_entry.id   AF-A0AAU4ST28-F1
#
_cell.length_a   1.000
_cell.length_b   1.000
_cell.length_c   1.000
_cell.angle_alpha   90.00
_cell.angle_beta   90.00
_cell.angle_gamma   90.00
#
_symmetry.space_group_name_H-M   'P 1'
#
loop_
_entity.id
_entity.type
_entity.pdbx_description
1 polymer ?
#
loop_
_entity_poly.entity_id
_entity_poly.type
_entity_poly.pdbx_seq_one_letter_code
_entity_poly.pdbx_strand_id
1 'polypeptide(L)'
;MAKKGQTTDAAREKDREKWMARFQVRLAMQPGVDRAVVLQAVKDVTAHCADTGEHPQTAFGDPDTYAVQAAARLVPADRAAHARRHNAVVDAFSSVLKRARDVPGL
;
A
#
# COMPACT_ATOMS: atom_id res chain seq x y z
N MET A 1 -22.77 -28.87 6.93
CA MET A 1 -21.60 -28.68 6.03
C MET A 1 -21.15 -27.21 6.13
N ALA A 2 -20.13 -26.88 6.95
CA ALA A 2 -19.71 -25.48 7.15
C ALA A 2 -18.21 -25.30 7.52
N LYS A 3 -17.36 -26.29 7.25
CA LYS A 3 -15.94 -26.29 7.66
C LYS A 3 -14.94 -25.94 6.55
N LYS A 4 -15.32 -25.91 5.26
CA LYS A 4 -14.37 -25.65 4.16
C LYS A 4 -14.06 -24.15 3.92
N GLY A 5 -14.98 -23.25 4.28
CA GLY A 5 -14.79 -21.80 4.07
C GLY A 5 -13.82 -21.16 5.07
N GLN A 6 -14.01 -21.40 6.36
CA GLN A 6 -13.25 -20.74 7.44
C GLN A 6 -11.73 -21.01 7.38
N THR A 7 -11.31 -22.22 7.04
CA THR A 7 -9.88 -22.54 6.92
C THR A 7 -9.22 -21.84 5.72
N THR A 8 -9.98 -21.63 4.65
CA THR A 8 -9.47 -20.98 3.43
C THR A 8 -9.34 -19.48 3.64
N ASP A 9 -10.30 -18.88 4.34
CA ASP A 9 -10.30 -17.47 4.71
C ASP A 9 -9.15 -17.13 5.67
N ALA A 10 -9.01 -17.88 6.76
CA ALA A 10 -7.91 -17.71 7.71
C ALA A 10 -6.52 -17.94 7.08
N ALA A 11 -6.40 -18.85 6.11
CA ALA A 11 -5.15 -19.05 5.37
C ALA A 11 -4.81 -17.85 4.48
N ARG A 12 -5.81 -17.23 3.84
CA ARG A 12 -5.64 -16.01 3.04
C ARG A 12 -5.32 -14.81 3.91
N GLU A 13 -5.91 -14.69 5.09
CA GLU A 13 -5.59 -13.63 6.04
C GLU A 13 -4.12 -13.73 6.50
N LYS A 14 -3.66 -14.94 6.85
CA LYS A 14 -2.25 -15.18 7.19
C LYS A 14 -1.28 -14.92 6.04
N ASP A 15 -1.69 -15.18 4.81
CA ASP A 15 -0.87 -14.90 3.64
C ASP A 15 -0.75 -13.38 3.41
N ARG A 16 -1.85 -12.65 3.59
CA ARG A 16 -1.87 -11.17 3.56
C ARG A 16 -0.96 -10.58 4.62
N GLU A 17 -1.02 -11.07 5.85
CA GLU A 17 -0.15 -10.62 6.94
C GLU A 17 1.33 -10.84 6.61
N LYS A 18 1.68 -12.03 6.09
CA LYS A 18 3.05 -12.35 5.67
C LYS A 18 3.52 -11.46 4.52
N TRP A 19 2.66 -11.23 3.53
CA TRP A 19 2.93 -10.34 2.42
C TRP A 19 3.23 -8.92 2.93
N MET A 20 2.40 -8.40 3.84
CA MET A 20 2.53 -7.06 4.41
C MET A 20 3.80 -6.90 5.25
N ALA A 21 4.14 -7.92 6.04
CA ALA A 21 5.37 -7.94 6.84
C ALA A 21 6.62 -7.94 5.94
N ARG A 22 6.63 -8.76 4.89
CA ARG A 22 7.74 -8.80 3.91
C ARG A 22 7.88 -7.49 3.16
N PHE A 23 6.77 -6.94 2.67
CA PHE A 23 6.73 -5.66 1.99
C PHE A 23 7.30 -4.53 2.87
N GLN A 24 6.86 -4.44 4.13
CA GLN A 24 7.36 -3.43 5.07
C GLN A 24 8.86 -3.55 5.33
N VAL A 25 9.34 -4.76 5.62
CA VAL A 25 10.78 -4.99 5.86
C VAL A 25 11.59 -4.60 4.62
N ARG A 26 11.16 -5.05 3.43
CA ARG A 26 11.89 -4.77 2.20
C ARG A 26 11.88 -3.30 1.82
N LEU A 27 10.75 -2.63 2.00
CA LEU A 27 10.62 -1.20 1.75
C LEU A 27 11.51 -0.39 2.71
N ALA A 28 11.51 -0.72 4.00
CA ALA A 28 12.36 -0.06 4.99
C ALA A 28 13.88 -0.27 4.76
N MET A 29 14.26 -1.36 4.08
CA MET A 29 15.64 -1.61 3.69
C MET A 29 16.06 -0.85 2.42
N GLN A 30 15.14 -0.21 1.70
CA GLN A 30 15.49 0.55 0.50
C GLN A 30 16.20 1.87 0.85
N PRO A 31 17.22 2.26 0.07
CA PRO A 31 17.96 3.49 0.32
C PRO A 31 17.07 4.73 0.18
N GLY A 32 17.08 5.60 1.19
CA GLY A 32 16.31 6.85 1.18
C GLY A 32 14.84 6.69 1.55
N VAL A 33 14.37 5.48 1.88
CA VAL A 33 13.05 5.29 2.45
C VAL A 33 13.05 5.69 3.92
N ASP A 34 12.18 6.63 4.25
CA ASP A 34 11.91 7.04 5.64
C ASP A 34 10.63 6.37 6.17
N ARG A 35 10.42 6.41 7.49
CA ARG A 35 9.24 5.82 8.14
C ARG A 35 7.94 6.38 7.58
N ALA A 36 7.90 7.66 7.23
CA ALA A 36 6.73 8.28 6.60
C ALA A 36 6.40 7.65 5.24
N VAL A 37 7.41 7.31 4.44
CA VAL A 37 7.26 6.64 3.15
C VAL A 37 6.73 5.22 3.34
N VAL A 38 7.26 4.48 4.31
CA VAL A 38 6.77 3.13 4.65
C VAL A 38 5.31 3.17 5.07
N LEU A 39 4.94 4.08 5.98
CA LEU A 39 3.57 4.24 6.45
C LEU A 39 2.61 4.62 5.32
N GLN A 40 3.04 5.52 4.42
CA GLN A 40 2.25 5.91 3.26
C GLN A 40 2.01 4.73 2.30
N ALA A 41 3.02 3.92 2.03
CA ALA A 41 2.89 2.77 1.13
C ALA A 41 2.02 1.66 1.73
N VAL A 42 2.15 1.38 3.04
CA VAL A 42 1.28 0.43 3.74
C VAL A 42 -0.17 0.89 3.72
N LYS A 43 -0.41 2.20 3.90
CA LYS A 43 -1.75 2.78 3.82
C LYS A 43 -2.37 2.60 2.44
N ASP A 44 -1.60 2.80 1.37
CA ASP A 44 -2.05 2.64 -0.01
C ASP A 44 -2.47 1.19 -0.31
N VAL A 45 -1.62 0.22 0.02
CA VAL A 45 -1.92 -1.21 -0.13
C VAL A 45 -3.14 -1.62 0.68
N THR A 46 -3.24 -1.14 1.93
CA THR A 46 -4.36 -1.48 2.82
C THR A 46 -5.66 -0.89 2.30
N ALA A 47 -5.63 0.36 1.81
CA ALA A 47 -6.80 1.01 1.22
C ALA A 47 -7.25 0.30 -0.05
N HIS A 48 -6.33 -0.05 -0.96
CA HIS A 48 -6.66 -0.81 -2.17
C HIS A 48 -7.28 -2.16 -1.85
N CYS A 49 -6.68 -2.92 -0.93
CA CYS A 49 -7.21 -4.22 -0.51
C CYS A 49 -8.58 -4.11 0.18
N ALA A 50 -8.86 -3.00 0.88
CA ALA A 50 -10.17 -2.72 1.45
C ALA A 50 -11.22 -2.30 0.39
N ASP A 51 -10.79 -1.63 -0.68
CA ASP A 51 -11.64 -1.16 -1.77
C ASP A 51 -12.02 -2.28 -2.76
N THR A 52 -11.02 -3.07 -3.19
CA THR A 52 -11.22 -4.16 -4.15
C THR A 52 -11.61 -5.48 -3.49
N GLY A 53 -11.30 -5.65 -2.20
CA GLY A 53 -11.41 -6.94 -1.51
C GLY A 53 -10.41 -7.99 -2.02
N GLU A 54 -9.49 -7.61 -2.91
CA GLU A 54 -8.51 -8.53 -3.49
C GLU A 54 -7.28 -8.71 -2.62
N HIS A 55 -6.68 -9.89 -2.69
CA HIS A 55 -5.46 -10.19 -1.96
C HIS A 55 -4.29 -9.34 -2.50
N PRO A 56 -3.42 -8.77 -1.65
CA PRO A 56 -2.33 -7.92 -2.13
C PRO A 56 -1.36 -8.64 -3.07
N GLN A 57 -1.17 -9.95 -2.92
CA GLN A 57 -0.38 -10.74 -3.87
C GLN A 57 -1.01 -10.79 -5.28
N THR A 58 -2.33 -10.74 -5.39
CA THR A 58 -3.04 -10.73 -6.68
C THR A 58 -3.01 -9.34 -7.31
N ALA A 59 -3.19 -8.29 -6.51
CA ALA A 59 -3.22 -6.91 -6.98
C ALA A 59 -1.83 -6.33 -7.28
N PHE A 60 -0.84 -6.61 -6.43
CA PHE A 60 0.48 -5.99 -6.46
C PHE A 60 1.62 -6.97 -6.83
N GLY A 61 1.33 -8.27 -6.86
CA GLY A 61 2.32 -9.29 -7.16
C GLY A 61 3.25 -9.58 -5.97
N ASP A 62 4.52 -9.80 -6.27
CA ASP A 62 5.54 -10.13 -5.27
C ASP A 62 5.86 -8.92 -4.35
N PRO A 63 5.88 -9.11 -3.01
CA PRO A 63 6.08 -8.02 -2.06
C PRO A 63 7.48 -7.38 -2.15
N ASP A 64 8.51 -8.14 -2.51
CA ASP A 64 9.88 -7.65 -2.66
C ASP A 64 9.97 -6.72 -3.89
N THR A 65 9.43 -7.20 -5.02
CA THR A 65 9.37 -6.47 -6.29
C THR A 65 8.55 -5.20 -6.14
N TYR A 66 7.38 -5.29 -5.48
CA TYR A 66 6.54 -4.12 -5.24
C TYR A 66 7.20 -3.13 -4.26
N ALA A 67 7.95 -3.59 -3.25
CA ALA A 67 8.70 -2.71 -2.35
C ALA A 67 9.75 -1.87 -3.09
N VAL A 68 10.49 -2.46 -4.04
CA VAL A 68 11.46 -1.71 -4.87
C VAL A 68 10.74 -0.70 -5.76
N GLN A 69 9.63 -1.07 -6.39
CA GLN A 69 8.83 -0.14 -7.20
C GLN A 69 8.22 0.99 -6.37
N ALA A 70 7.70 0.68 -5.19
CA ALA A 70 7.15 1.67 -4.26
C ALA A 70 8.24 2.62 -3.76
N ALA A 71 9.43 2.12 -3.43
CA ALA A 71 10.57 2.97 -3.09
C ALA A 71 10.97 3.87 -4.26
N ALA A 72 11.09 3.34 -5.49
CA ALA A 72 11.44 4.14 -6.65
C ALA A 72 10.41 5.26 -6.94
N ARG A 73 9.12 5.02 -6.64
CA ARG A 73 8.04 6.00 -6.83
C ARG A 73 7.93 7.02 -5.69
N LEU A 74 8.16 6.58 -4.45
CA LEU A 74 7.91 7.37 -3.24
C LEU A 74 9.14 8.04 -2.67
N VAL A 75 10.35 7.51 -2.92
CA VAL A 75 11.61 8.17 -2.60
C VAL A 75 11.81 9.25 -3.66
N PRO A 76 11.71 10.54 -3.30
CA PRO A 76 12.02 11.60 -4.23
C PRO A 76 13.50 11.49 -4.59
N ALA A 77 13.84 11.55 -5.88
CA ALA A 77 15.22 11.57 -6.36
C ALA A 77 16.05 12.77 -5.84
N ASP A 78 15.43 13.68 -5.09
CA ASP A 78 16.03 14.93 -4.66
C ASP A 78 15.75 15.21 -3.18
N ARG A 79 16.79 15.04 -2.36
CA ARG A 79 16.79 15.29 -0.92
C ARG A 79 16.66 16.79 -0.55
N ALA A 80 16.48 17.74 -1.47
CA ALA A 80 16.49 19.17 -1.13
C ALA A 80 15.13 19.74 -0.69
N ALA A 81 14.00 19.06 -0.94
CA ALA A 81 12.67 19.62 -0.69
C ALA A 81 12.01 19.24 0.66
N HIS A 82 12.62 18.35 1.46
CA HIS A 82 11.96 17.75 2.63
C HIS A 82 11.93 18.64 3.90
N ALA A 83 12.48 19.86 3.86
CA ALA A 83 12.46 20.74 5.03
C ALA A 83 11.19 21.60 5.18
N ARG A 84 10.25 21.65 4.21
CA ARG A 84 9.14 22.63 4.26
C ARG A 84 7.72 22.18 3.90
N ARG A 85 7.44 20.88 3.70
CA ARG A 85 6.11 20.44 3.18
C ARG A 85 5.48 19.26 3.92
N HIS A 86 5.73 19.10 5.22
CA HIS A 86 5.16 17.99 6.00
C HIS A 86 3.64 18.09 6.28
N ASN A 87 2.85 18.88 5.53
CA ASN A 87 1.41 18.98 5.80
C ASN A 87 0.47 19.15 4.58
N ALA A 88 0.96 19.16 3.33
CA ALA A 88 0.11 19.46 2.17
C ALA A 88 -0.22 18.25 1.26
N VAL A 89 0.52 17.14 1.35
CA VAL A 89 0.38 16.02 0.39
C VAL A 89 -0.68 14.98 0.83
N VAL A 90 -1.14 15.05 2.08
CA VAL A 90 -2.26 14.22 2.59
C VAL A 90 -3.62 14.59 1.99
N ASP A 91 -3.75 15.79 1.39
CA ASP A 91 -4.99 16.25 0.78
C ASP A 91 -5.11 15.87 -0.71
N ALA A 92 -4.00 15.95 -1.46
CA ALA A 92 -4.03 15.73 -2.91
C ALA A 92 -4.34 14.28 -3.32
N PHE A 93 -3.90 13.28 -2.55
CA PHE A 93 -4.22 11.87 -2.84
C PHE A 93 -5.60 11.44 -2.32
N SER A 94 -6.14 12.12 -1.30
CA SER A 94 -7.53 11.93 -0.87
C SER A 94 -8.52 12.48 -1.90
N SER A 95 -8.16 13.54 -2.62
CA SER A 95 -9.00 14.09 -3.70
C SER A 95 -9.11 13.17 -4.92
N VAL A 96 -8.08 12.39 -5.27
CA VAL A 96 -8.18 11.41 -6.37
C VAL A 96 -8.98 10.18 -5.96
N LEU A 97 -8.79 9.65 -4.75
CA LEU A 97 -9.55 8.47 -4.31
C LEU A 97 -11.02 8.80 -4.01
N LYS A 98 -11.34 10.03 -3.56
CA LYS A 98 -12.74 10.47 -3.37
C LYS A 98 -13.45 10.73 -4.71
N ARG A 99 -12.72 11.10 -5.76
CA ARG A 99 -13.29 11.35 -7.10
C ARG A 99 -13.58 10.07 -7.89
N ALA A 100 -13.02 8.93 -7.48
CA ALA A 100 -13.39 7.62 -8.03
C ALA A 100 -14.71 7.05 -7.46
N ARG A 101 -15.25 7.64 -6.38
CA ARG A 101 -16.52 7.23 -5.76
C ARG A 101 -17.71 8.12 -6.15
N ASP A 102 -17.46 9.21 -6.86
CA ASP A 102 -18.47 10.15 -7.34
C ASP A 102 -18.55 10.15 -8.87
N VAL A 103 -18.82 8.97 -9.44
CA VAL A 103 -19.46 8.86 -10.76
C VAL A 103 -20.56 7.79 -10.68
N PRO A 104 -21.71 8.07 -10.04
CA PRO A 104 -22.98 7.54 -10.51
C PRO A 104 -23.41 8.39 -11.71
N GLY A 105 -23.81 7.74 -12.79
CA GLY A 105 -24.13 8.39 -14.05
C GLY A 105 -25.16 9.52 -13.97
N LEU A 106 -24.97 10.50 -14.84
CA LEU A 106 -26.02 11.05 -15.70
C LEU A 106 -25.40 11.45 -17.03
#